data_AF-A0A6J0W516-F1
#
_entry.id   AF-A0A6J0W516-F1
#
_cell.length_a   1.000
_cell.length_b   1.000
_cell.length_c   1.000
_cell.angle_alpha   90.00
_cell.angle_beta   90.00
_cell.angle_gamma   90.00
#
_symmetry.space_group_name_H-M   'P 1'
#
loop_
_entity.id
_entity.type
_entity.pdbx_description
1 polymer ?
#
loop_
_entity_poly.entity_id
_entity_poly.type
_entity_poly.pdbx_seq_one_letter_code
_entity_poly.pdbx_strand_id
1 'polypeptide(L)'
;MKHNSPHQNKNCLNNFDLSEYRQILSDVAIRIYHQFIIVMENNIQPIIVPGMLEYESLQGISGLKPTGFRKRSSSIDDTDAYTMTSVLQQLSYFYSTMCQNGLDPEIVRQAVKQLFFLIGAVTLNSLFLRKDMCSCRKGMQIR
;
A
#
# COMPACT_ATOMS: atom_id res chain seq x y z
N MET A 1 -23.54 19.22 16.38
CA MET A 1 -23.98 19.32 17.80
C MET A 1 -24.39 17.98 18.42
N LYS A 2 -24.61 16.91 17.64
CA LYS A 2 -25.15 15.63 18.16
C LYS A 2 -24.27 14.94 19.22
N HIS A 3 -22.98 15.29 19.28
CA HIS A 3 -22.01 14.74 20.24
C HIS A 3 -21.30 15.82 21.08
N ASN A 4 -21.81 17.06 21.08
CA ASN A 4 -21.19 18.15 21.82
C ASN A 4 -21.55 18.10 23.32
N SER A 5 -20.60 18.44 24.18
CA SER A 5 -20.89 18.70 25.60
C SER A 5 -21.60 20.04 25.82
N PRO A 6 -22.28 20.26 26.97
CA PRO A 6 -22.92 21.53 27.27
C PRO A 6 -21.95 22.73 27.27
N HIS A 7 -20.68 22.50 27.66
CA HIS A 7 -19.65 23.53 27.62
C HIS A 7 -19.19 23.83 26.18
N GLN A 8 -19.05 22.81 25.32
CA GLN A 8 -18.67 23.00 23.92
C GLN A 8 -19.72 23.80 23.13
N ASN A 9 -21.01 23.63 23.43
CA ASN A 9 -22.08 24.38 22.78
C ASN A 9 -22.00 25.90 23.04
N LYS A 10 -21.37 26.32 24.15
CA LYS A 10 -21.15 27.75 24.44
C LYS A 10 -20.08 28.39 23.54
N ASN A 11 -19.29 27.58 22.83
CA ASN A 11 -18.21 28.04 21.95
C ASN A 11 -18.64 28.12 20.47
N CYS A 12 -19.94 27.98 20.17
CA CYS A 12 -20.44 28.11 18.80
C CYS A 12 -20.31 29.56 18.29
N LEU A 13 -20.08 29.70 16.98
CA LEU A 13 -20.12 31.00 16.32
C LEU A 13 -21.56 31.53 16.30
N ASN A 14 -21.74 32.80 16.64
CA ASN A 14 -23.08 33.40 16.77
C ASN A 14 -23.42 34.44 15.68
N ASN A 15 -22.42 34.97 14.97
CA ASN A 15 -22.60 36.15 14.10
C ASN A 15 -22.51 35.85 12.60
N PHE A 16 -21.77 34.82 12.21
CA PHE A 16 -21.49 34.53 10.80
C PHE A 16 -21.74 33.06 10.49
N ASP A 17 -22.38 32.79 9.35
CA ASP A 17 -22.38 31.45 8.78
C ASP A 17 -21.15 31.27 7.89
N LEU A 18 -20.43 30.18 8.13
CA LEU A 18 -19.22 29.81 7.40
C LEU A 18 -19.45 28.64 6.43
N SER A 19 -20.70 28.31 6.10
CA SER A 19 -21.06 27.20 5.21
C SER A 19 -20.26 27.20 3.89
N GLU A 20 -20.16 28.34 3.21
CA GLU A 20 -19.40 28.47 1.95
C GLU A 20 -17.90 28.22 2.15
N TYR A 21 -17.32 28.78 3.22
CA TYR A 21 -15.92 28.57 3.56
C TYR A 21 -15.62 27.12 3.92
N ARG A 22 -16.56 26.41 4.59
CA ARG A 22 -16.42 24.98 4.86
C ARG A 22 -16.36 24.16 3.57
N GLN A 23 -17.13 24.52 2.54
CA GLN A 23 -17.07 23.85 1.24
C GLN A 23 -15.70 24.06 0.58
N ILE A 24 -15.19 25.30 0.58
CA ILE A 24 -13.87 25.62 0.02
C ILE A 24 -12.78 24.82 0.76
N LEU A 25 -12.83 24.76 2.09
CA LEU A 25 -11.91 23.96 2.88
C LEU A 25 -12.02 22.46 2.57
N SER A 26 -13.23 21.94 2.34
CA SER A 26 -13.45 20.55 1.93
C SER A 26 -12.82 20.25 0.58
N ASP A 27 -12.97 21.13 -0.40
CA ASP A 27 -12.40 20.96 -1.73
C ASP A 27 -10.86 20.98 -1.68
N VAL A 28 -10.29 21.84 -0.85
CA VAL A 28 -8.84 21.87 -0.59
C VAL A 28 -8.38 20.58 0.10
N ALA A 29 -9.13 20.09 1.09
CA ALA A 29 -8.82 18.84 1.78
C ALA A 29 -8.82 17.63 0.81
N ILE A 30 -9.75 17.58 -0.14
CA ILE A 30 -9.79 16.55 -1.19
C ILE A 30 -8.53 16.63 -2.06
N ARG A 31 -8.10 17.83 -2.46
CA ARG A 31 -6.87 18.01 -3.24
C ARG A 31 -5.63 17.55 -2.47
N ILE A 32 -5.55 17.87 -1.18
CA ILE A 32 -4.46 17.42 -0.31
C ILE A 32 -4.47 15.89 -0.20
N TYR A 33 -5.64 15.27 -0.01
CA TYR A 33 -5.78 13.82 0.03
C TYR A 33 -5.28 13.16 -1.26
N HIS A 34 -5.66 13.68 -2.43
CA HIS A 34 -5.16 13.16 -3.71
C HIS A 34 -3.64 13.27 -3.84
N GLN A 35 -3.05 14.41 -3.47
CA GLN A 35 -1.60 14.58 -3.50
C GLN A 35 -0.90 13.63 -2.52
N PHE A 36 -1.44 13.48 -1.32
CA PHE A 36 -0.96 12.53 -0.33
C PHE A 36 -0.95 11.09 -0.85
N ILE A 37 -2.04 10.67 -1.51
CA ILE A 37 -2.14 9.35 -2.15
C ILE A 37 -1.08 9.20 -3.24
N ILE A 38 -0.96 10.15 -4.17
CA ILE A 38 0.03 10.10 -5.26
C ILE A 38 1.46 9.91 -4.71
N VAL A 39 1.81 10.61 -3.63
CA VAL A 39 3.12 10.46 -2.99
C VAL A 39 3.32 9.04 -2.47
N MET A 40 2.34 8.45 -1.78
CA MET A 40 2.45 7.07 -1.31
C MET A 40 2.51 6.06 -2.47
N GLU A 41 1.70 6.27 -3.52
CA GLU A 41 1.68 5.42 -4.71
C GLU A 41 3.05 5.41 -5.41
N ASN A 42 3.66 6.57 -5.63
CA ASN A 42 4.98 6.70 -6.25
C ASN A 42 6.08 6.00 -5.43
N ASN A 43 5.98 6.00 -4.10
CA ASN A 43 6.96 5.36 -3.23
C ASN A 43 6.82 3.84 -3.19
N ILE A 44 5.60 3.30 -3.22
CA ILE A 44 5.37 1.85 -3.13
C ILE A 44 5.40 1.15 -4.49
N GLN A 45 5.06 1.84 -5.58
CA GLN A 45 5.02 1.28 -6.93
C GLN A 45 6.26 0.48 -7.35
N PRO A 46 7.51 0.97 -7.18
CA PRO A 46 8.70 0.22 -7.58
C PRO A 46 8.94 -1.07 -6.77
N ILE A 47 8.28 -1.20 -5.61
CA ILE A 47 8.44 -2.32 -4.67
C ILE A 47 7.43 -3.44 -4.98
N ILE A 48 6.29 -3.11 -5.59
CA ILE A 48 5.18 -4.05 -5.79
C ILE A 48 5.59 -5.23 -6.67
N VAL A 49 6.09 -5.00 -7.88
CA VAL A 49 6.39 -6.11 -8.82
C VAL A 49 7.51 -7.00 -8.28
N PRO A 50 8.65 -6.46 -7.81
CA PRO A 50 9.71 -7.30 -7.29
C PRO A 50 9.26 -8.07 -6.04
N GLY A 51 8.54 -7.42 -5.13
CA GLY A 51 8.09 -8.04 -3.87
C GLY A 51 6.96 -9.07 -4.04
N MET A 52 6.01 -8.82 -4.94
CA MET A 52 4.85 -9.70 -5.15
C MET A 52 5.14 -10.84 -6.12
N LEU A 53 5.93 -10.59 -7.17
CA LEU A 53 6.06 -11.51 -8.31
C LEU A 53 7.49 -12.02 -8.53
N GLU A 54 8.52 -11.19 -8.40
CA GLU A 54 9.87 -11.59 -8.82
C GLU A 54 10.61 -12.38 -7.74
N TYR A 55 10.49 -11.96 -6.48
CA TYR A 55 11.07 -12.69 -5.35
C TYR A 55 10.42 -14.07 -5.20
N GLU A 56 11.22 -15.13 -5.28
CA GLU A 56 10.72 -16.51 -5.18
C GLU A 56 10.87 -17.05 -3.76
N SER A 57 9.80 -17.03 -2.99
CA SER A 57 9.75 -17.64 -1.65
C SER A 57 9.76 -19.19 -1.68
N LEU A 58 9.33 -19.78 -2.80
CA LEU A 58 9.21 -21.23 -2.99
C LEU A 58 10.49 -21.83 -3.60
N GLN A 59 11.60 -21.79 -2.87
CA GLN A 59 12.81 -22.52 -3.25
C GLN A 59 12.60 -24.03 -3.02
N GLY A 60 12.41 -24.82 -4.09
CA GLY A 60 12.42 -26.29 -4.01
C GLY A 60 11.41 -27.06 -4.87
N ILE A 61 10.45 -26.40 -5.51
CA ILE A 61 9.37 -27.07 -6.29
C ILE A 61 9.63 -26.98 -7.81
N SER A 62 10.81 -26.51 -8.24
CA SER A 62 11.22 -26.67 -9.64
C SER A 62 11.37 -28.16 -9.91
N GLY A 63 10.56 -28.69 -10.84
CA GLY A 63 10.49 -30.09 -11.20
C GLY A 63 11.85 -30.75 -11.40
N LEU A 64 11.88 -32.06 -11.17
CA LEU A 64 12.99 -32.99 -11.40
C LEU A 64 14.04 -32.42 -12.36
N LYS A 65 15.07 -31.77 -11.82
CA LYS A 65 16.34 -31.65 -12.55
C LYS A 65 16.89 -33.08 -12.67
N PRO A 66 17.36 -33.50 -13.86
CA PRO A 66 18.08 -34.77 -13.98
C PRO A 66 19.19 -34.79 -12.92
N THR A 67 19.25 -35.91 -12.21
CA THR A 67 20.28 -36.20 -11.22
C THR A 67 21.66 -35.90 -11.79
N GLY A 68 22.37 -34.90 -11.26
CA GLY A 68 23.75 -34.66 -11.69
C GLY A 68 24.43 -33.36 -11.30
N PHE A 69 23.73 -32.28 -10.95
CA PHE A 69 24.40 -31.01 -10.62
C PHE A 69 24.12 -30.58 -9.18
N ARG A 70 24.98 -31.07 -8.28
CA ARG A 70 25.17 -30.54 -6.93
C ARG A 70 25.76 -29.12 -7.05
N LYS A 71 24.92 -28.11 -7.28
CA LYS A 71 25.34 -26.70 -7.16
C LYS A 71 25.38 -26.35 -5.67
N ARG A 72 26.56 -25.91 -5.26
CA ARG A 72 26.87 -25.34 -3.94
C ARG A 72 25.82 -24.29 -3.59
N SER A 73 25.40 -24.27 -2.33
CA SER A 73 24.65 -23.19 -1.70
C SER A 73 25.47 -21.91 -1.87
N SER A 74 25.11 -21.09 -2.86
CA SER A 74 25.61 -19.72 -2.94
C SER A 74 24.77 -18.90 -1.99
N SER A 75 25.33 -18.59 -0.82
CA SER A 75 24.94 -17.45 0.00
C SER A 75 25.29 -16.18 -0.78
N ILE A 76 24.48 -15.84 -1.78
CA ILE A 76 24.39 -14.46 -2.22
C ILE A 76 23.32 -13.89 -1.30
N ASP A 77 23.80 -13.09 -0.36
CA ASP A 77 22.99 -12.17 0.39
C ASP A 77 22.35 -11.23 -0.65
N ASP A 78 21.13 -11.55 -1.06
CA ASP A 78 20.35 -10.82 -2.07
C ASP A 78 19.74 -9.58 -1.40
N THR A 79 20.60 -8.80 -0.73
CA THR A 79 20.21 -7.74 0.20
C THR A 79 19.57 -6.53 -0.49
N ASP A 80 19.64 -6.47 -1.82
CA ASP A 80 19.11 -5.38 -2.66
C ASP A 80 17.76 -5.71 -3.34
N ALA A 81 17.24 -6.93 -3.19
CA ALA A 81 15.98 -7.31 -3.81
C ALA A 81 14.79 -6.98 -2.89
N TYR A 82 13.83 -6.18 -3.36
CA TYR A 82 12.58 -5.97 -2.64
C TYR A 82 11.79 -7.27 -2.53
N THR A 83 11.29 -7.55 -1.32
CA THR A 83 10.52 -8.75 -1.01
C THR A 83 9.09 -8.38 -0.60
N MET A 84 8.21 -9.37 -0.43
CA MET A 84 6.89 -9.15 0.17
C MET A 84 6.98 -8.47 1.55
N THR A 85 8.03 -8.78 2.33
CA THR A 85 8.26 -8.11 3.61
C THR A 85 8.55 -6.62 3.44
N SER A 86 9.24 -6.21 2.37
CA SER A 86 9.48 -4.80 2.06
C SER A 86 8.17 -4.05 1.77
N VAL A 87 7.22 -4.68 1.06
CA VAL A 87 5.88 -4.13 0.83
C VAL A 87 5.14 -3.94 2.16
N LEU A 88 5.15 -4.95 3.03
CA LEU A 88 4.51 -4.89 4.35
C LEU A 88 5.13 -3.82 5.26
N GLN A 89 6.46 -3.67 5.23
CA GLN A 89 7.16 -2.64 5.99
C GLN A 89 6.77 -1.24 5.52
N GLN A 90 6.67 -1.01 4.20
CA GLN A 90 6.22 0.28 3.66
C GLN A 90 4.76 0.60 4.03
N LEU A 91 3.86 -0.39 3.91
CA LEU A 91 2.48 -0.23 4.37
C LEU A 91 2.39 0.10 5.87
N SER A 92 3.22 -0.55 6.68
CA SER A 92 3.30 -0.30 8.13
C SER A 92 3.85 1.11 8.43
N TYR A 93 4.82 1.58 7.65
CA TYR A 93 5.35 2.93 7.73
C TYR A 93 4.28 3.98 7.41
N PHE A 94 3.52 3.81 6.33
CA PHE A 94 2.41 4.72 5.99
C PHE A 94 1.33 4.72 7.07
N TYR A 95 0.92 3.54 7.55
CA TYR A 95 -0.10 3.41 8.58
C TYR A 95 0.32 4.11 9.88
N SER A 96 1.51 3.81 10.40
CA SER A 96 2.02 4.42 11.63
C SER A 96 2.16 5.93 11.50
N THR A 97 2.65 6.42 10.35
CA THR A 97 2.75 7.86 10.07
C THR A 97 1.37 8.53 10.09
N MET A 98 0.36 7.93 9.45
CA MET A 98 -1.00 8.48 9.47
C MET A 98 -1.59 8.52 10.89
N CYS A 99 -1.38 7.46 11.68
CA CYS A 99 -1.86 7.42 13.07
C CYS A 99 -1.16 8.47 13.95
N GLN A 100 0.16 8.64 13.80
CA GLN A 100 0.93 9.64 14.56
C GLN A 100 0.53 11.08 14.24
N ASN A 101 0.08 11.34 13.01
CA ASN A 101 -0.43 12.65 12.59
C ASN A 101 -1.90 12.88 13.00
N GLY A 102 -2.54 11.94 13.70
CA GLY A 102 -3.91 12.10 14.18
C GLY A 102 -4.97 12.16 13.08
N LEU A 103 -4.72 11.51 11.94
CA LEU A 103 -5.71 11.41 10.87
C LEU A 103 -6.95 10.64 11.35
N ASP A 104 -8.11 11.07 10.86
CA ASP A 104 -9.39 10.40 11.14
C ASP A 104 -9.31 8.92 10.70
N PRO A 105 -9.74 7.96 11.55
CA PRO A 105 -9.69 6.53 11.23
C PRO A 105 -10.34 6.16 9.89
N GLU A 106 -11.39 6.87 9.49
CA GLU A 106 -12.09 6.63 8.23
C GLU A 106 -11.24 7.07 7.02
N ILE A 107 -10.48 8.16 7.15
CA ILE A 107 -9.52 8.60 6.13
C ILE A 107 -8.35 7.62 6.02
N VAL A 108 -7.84 7.13 7.15
CA VAL A 108 -6.80 6.09 7.16
C VAL A 108 -7.29 4.83 6.46
N ARG A 109 -8.53 4.40 6.75
CA ARG A 109 -9.16 3.24 6.10
C ARG A 109 -9.27 3.43 4.58
N GLN A 110 -9.65 4.61 4.12
CA GLN A 110 -9.73 4.93 2.69
C GLN A 110 -8.36 4.91 2.02
N ALA A 111 -7.33 5.48 2.66
CA ALA A 111 -5.97 5.47 2.15
C ALA A 111 -5.42 4.03 2.01
N VAL A 112 -5.59 3.20 3.05
CA VAL A 112 -5.16 1.79 3.00
C VAL A 112 -5.90 1.03 1.89
N LYS A 113 -7.21 1.24 1.74
CA LYS A 113 -7.99 0.63 0.65
C LYS A 113 -7.43 0.99 -0.73
N GLN A 114 -7.07 2.26 -0.93
CA GLN A 114 -6.48 2.73 -2.20
C GLN A 114 -5.12 2.09 -2.47
N LEU A 115 -4.26 1.96 -1.46
CA LEU A 115 -2.96 1.30 -1.59
C LEU A 115 -3.09 -0.18 -1.95
N PHE A 116 -4.03 -0.90 -1.33
CA PHE A 116 -4.30 -2.30 -1.69
C PHE A 116 -4.85 -2.45 -3.11
N PHE A 117 -5.69 -1.51 -3.55
CA PHE A 117 -6.14 -1.47 -4.94
C PHE A 117 -4.96 -1.28 -5.90
N LEU A 118 -4.04 -0.34 -5.62
CA LEU A 118 -2.83 -0.14 -6.43
C LEU A 118 -1.98 -1.41 -6.48
N ILE A 119 -1.72 -2.05 -5.33
CA ILE A 119 -0.93 -3.29 -5.26
C ILE A 119 -1.54 -4.36 -6.16
N GLY A 120 -2.87 -4.56 -6.07
CA GLY A 120 -3.59 -5.50 -6.92
C GLY A 120 -3.49 -5.13 -8.41
N ALA A 121 -3.73 -3.87 -8.76
CA ALA A 121 -3.70 -3.40 -10.14
C ALA A 121 -2.32 -3.56 -10.78
N VAL A 122 -1.24 -3.14 -10.10
CA VAL A 122 0.13 -3.24 -10.60
C VAL A 122 0.57 -4.69 -10.75
N THR A 123 0.21 -5.55 -9.78
CA THR A 123 0.50 -6.99 -9.82
C THR A 123 -0.22 -7.67 -10.98
N LEU A 124 -1.53 -7.42 -11.14
CA LEU A 124 -2.34 -8.01 -12.22
C LEU A 124 -1.90 -7.52 -13.60
N ASN A 125 -1.63 -6.22 -13.75
CA ASN A 125 -1.12 -5.67 -15.01
C ASN A 125 0.20 -6.32 -15.41
N SER A 126 1.08 -6.56 -14.44
CA SER A 126 2.35 -7.26 -14.69
C SER A 126 2.14 -8.70 -15.14
N LEU A 127 1.16 -9.42 -14.57
CA LEU A 127 0.79 -10.76 -15.04
C LEU A 127 0.28 -10.76 -16.49
N PHE A 128 -0.53 -9.76 -16.87
CA PHE A 128 -1.04 -9.65 -18.24
C PHE A 128 0.05 -9.31 -19.27
N LEU A 129 1.08 -8.57 -18.87
CA LEU A 129 2.15 -8.12 -19.77
C LEU A 129 3.32 -9.12 -19.87
N ARG A 130 3.48 -10.04 -18.90
CA ARG A 130 4.65 -10.91 -18.77
C ARG A 130 4.30 -12.40 -18.85
N LYS A 131 4.81 -13.07 -19.89
CA LYS A 131 4.56 -14.50 -20.12
C LYS A 131 5.19 -15.41 -19.06
N ASP A 132 6.30 -14.99 -18.46
CA ASP A 132 7.04 -15.72 -17.42
C ASP A 132 6.32 -15.76 -16.06
N MET A 133 5.29 -14.94 -15.86
CA MET A 133 4.57 -14.82 -14.59
C MET A 133 3.29 -15.67 -14.51
N CYS A 134 2.83 -16.23 -15.63
CA CYS A 134 1.60 -17.02 -15.70
C CYS A 134 1.86 -18.52 -15.46
N SER A 135 2.02 -18.93 -14.20
CA SER A 135 2.17 -20.35 -13.83
C SER A 135 1.43 -20.70 -12.54
N CYS A 136 1.09 -21.99 -12.35
CA CYS A 136 0.49 -22.49 -11.09
C CYS A 136 1.37 -22.16 -9.87
N ARG A 137 2.70 -22.20 -10.04
CA ARG A 137 3.66 -21.80 -9.00
C ARG A 137 3.53 -20.34 -8.60
N LYS A 138 3.44 -19.42 -9.57
CA LYS A 138 3.21 -18.00 -9.29
C LYS A 138 1.82 -17.77 -8.68
N GLY A 139 0.81 -18.53 -9.10
CA GLY A 139 -0.51 -18.54 -8.46
C GLY A 139 -0.45 -18.92 -6.97
N MET A 140 0.35 -19.94 -6.61
CA MET A 140 0.58 -20.31 -5.21
C MET A 140 1.39 -19.28 -4.42
N GLN A 141 2.29 -18.53 -5.07
CA GLN A 141 3.05 -17.45 -4.45
C GLN A 141 2.15 -16.23 -4.13
N ILE A 142 1.17 -15.94 -4.99
CA ILE A 142 0.28 -14.79 -4.85
C ILE A 142 -0.82 -15.05 -3.80
N ARG A 143 -1.28 -16.31 -3.69
CA ARG A 143 -2.34 -16.73 -2.77
C ARG A 143 -1.89 -16.70 -1.31
#